data_AF-A0AAE5XFA0-F1
#
_entry.id   AF-A0AAE5XFA0-F1
#
_cell.length_a   1.000
_cell.length_b   1.000
_cell.length_c   1.000
_cell.angle_alpha   90.00
_cell.angle_beta   90.00
_cell.angle_gamma   90.00
#
_symmetry.space_group_name_H-M   'P 1'
#
loop_
_entity.id
_entity.type
_entity.pdbx_description
1 polymer ?
#
loop_
_entity_poly.entity_id
_entity_poly.type
_entity_poly.pdbx_seq_one_letter_code
_entity_poly.pdbx_strand_id
1 'polypeptide(L)'
;MDDFIQNVMDYCTNVKNWKIHYNNNNVDKQEETEEKLKESESKFYQGFLHLLSAESKLLVLGADELQAELRALGEYAQEMYRAVHKGNSKITSEEIDEKLNTLKEKRKGLYKSIGNHEAAEHNKLLQRTHEVSR
;
A
#
# COMPACT_ATOMS: atom_id res chain seq x y z
N MET A 1 -1.49 5.94 6.07
CA MET A 1 -0.67 5.04 5.24
C MET A 1 -0.75 3.61 5.75
N ASP A 2 -0.63 3.39 7.05
CA ASP A 2 -0.83 2.06 7.64
C ASP A 2 -2.21 1.47 7.33
N ASP A 3 -3.27 2.29 7.38
CA ASP A 3 -4.62 1.86 7.00
C ASP A 3 -4.70 1.36 5.55
N PHE A 4 -4.01 2.03 4.62
CA PHE A 4 -3.98 1.59 3.22
C PHE A 4 -3.30 0.23 3.10
N ILE A 5 -2.16 0.05 3.75
CA ILE A 5 -1.42 -1.21 3.71
C ILE A 5 -2.23 -2.33 4.36
N GLN A 6 -2.92 -2.05 5.46
CA GLN A 6 -3.83 -3.01 6.09
C GLN A 6 -4.98 -3.39 5.15
N ASN A 7 -5.65 -2.41 4.53
CA ASN A 7 -6.73 -2.68 3.58
C ASN A 7 -6.28 -3.56 2.40
N VAL A 8 -5.06 -3.33 1.92
CA VAL A 8 -4.44 -4.15 0.87
C VAL A 8 -4.18 -5.58 1.35
N MET A 9 -3.64 -5.75 2.56
CA MET A 9 -3.44 -7.07 3.16
C MET A 9 -4.75 -7.83 3.37
N ASP A 10 -5.79 -7.14 3.84
CA ASP A 10 -7.11 -7.71 4.08
C ASP A 10 -7.75 -8.19 2.77
N TYR A 11 -7.66 -7.38 1.70
CA TYR A 11 -8.13 -7.75 0.37
C TYR A 11 -7.44 -9.03 -0.15
N CYS A 12 -6.10 -9.07 -0.12
CA CYS A 12 -5.34 -10.24 -0.56
C CYS A 12 -5.67 -11.49 0.27
N THR A 13 -5.87 -11.32 1.59
CA THR A 13 -6.27 -12.41 2.49
C THR A 13 -7.66 -12.94 2.14
N ASN A 14 -8.61 -12.05 1.83
CA ASN A 14 -9.95 -12.45 1.41
C ASN A 14 -9.94 -13.16 0.04
N VAL A 15 -9.09 -12.73 -0.90
CA VAL A 15 -8.89 -13.45 -2.18
C VAL A 15 -8.36 -14.86 -1.92
N LYS A 16 -7.37 -15.02 -1.04
CA LYS A 16 -6.79 -16.31 -0.66
C LYS A 16 -7.84 -17.22 0.01
N ASN A 17 -8.59 -16.69 0.97
CA ASN A 17 -9.67 -17.43 1.64
C ASN A 17 -10.76 -17.87 0.66
N TRP A 18 -11.19 -16.98 -0.24
CA TRP A 18 -12.20 -17.29 -1.24
C TRP A 18 -11.76 -18.47 -2.10
N LYS A 19 -10.50 -18.48 -2.57
CA LYS A 19 -9.95 -19.59 -3.35
C LYS A 19 -9.90 -20.90 -2.59
N ILE A 20 -9.53 -20.87 -1.31
CA ILE A 20 -9.52 -22.06 -0.45
C ILE A 20 -10.94 -22.63 -0.32
N HIS A 21 -11.95 -21.77 -0.08
CA HIS A 21 -13.34 -22.21 0.05
C HIS A 21 -13.92 -22.74 -1.26
N TYR A 22 -13.60 -22.08 -2.38
CA TYR A 22 -13.99 -22.52 -3.72
C TYR A 22 -13.43 -23.91 -4.04
N ASN A 23 -12.13 -24.14 -3.81
CA ASN A 23 -11.49 -25.44 -4.07
C ASN A 23 -12.02 -26.56 -3.17
N ASN A 24 -12.50 -26.22 -1.96
CA ASN A 24 -13.05 -27.18 -1.00
C ASN A 24 -14.58 -27.37 -1.14
N ASN A 25 -15.22 -26.76 -2.15
CA ASN A 25 -16.68 -26.77 -2.34
C ASN A 25 -17.47 -26.31 -1.11
N ASN A 26 -16.94 -25.35 -0.33
CA ASN A 26 -17.59 -24.84 0.87
C ASN A 26 -18.40 -23.59 0.53
N VAL A 27 -19.63 -23.81 0.04
CA VAL A 27 -20.51 -22.78 -0.52
C VAL A 27 -20.87 -21.70 0.52
N ASP A 28 -21.24 -22.09 1.74
CA ASP A 28 -21.62 -21.14 2.80
C ASP A 28 -20.48 -20.16 3.13
N LYS A 29 -19.25 -20.67 3.25
CA LYS A 29 -18.07 -19.83 3.50
C LYS A 29 -17.66 -19.01 2.29
N GLN A 30 -17.96 -19.48 1.08
CA GLN A 30 -17.68 -18.75 -0.13
C GLN A 30 -18.53 -17.47 -0.19
N GLU A 31 -19.83 -17.56 0.11
CA GLU A 31 -20.74 -16.39 0.14
C GLU A 31 -20.28 -15.35 1.18
N GLU A 32 -19.98 -15.78 2.41
CA GLU A 32 -19.45 -14.91 3.46
C GLU A 32 -18.16 -14.19 3.01
N THR A 33 -17.27 -14.94 2.34
CA THR A 33 -16.00 -14.38 1.86
C THR A 33 -16.20 -13.43 0.69
N GLU A 34 -17.24 -13.61 -0.15
CA GLU A 34 -17.55 -12.67 -1.23
C GLU A 34 -18.00 -11.30 -0.71
N GLU A 35 -18.77 -11.26 0.36
CA GLU A 35 -19.15 -10.00 1.00
C GLU A 35 -17.93 -9.26 1.56
N LYS A 36 -17.07 -9.98 2.29
CA LYS A 36 -15.81 -9.43 2.82
C LYS A 36 -14.86 -8.97 1.70
N LEU A 37 -14.86 -9.68 0.57
CA LEU A 37 -14.06 -9.31 -0.59
C LEU A 37 -14.53 -7.99 -1.20
N LYS A 38 -15.84 -7.79 -1.37
CA LYS A 38 -16.41 -6.51 -1.84
C LYS A 38 -16.09 -5.36 -0.89
N GLU A 39 -16.20 -5.60 0.42
CA GLU A 39 -15.88 -4.59 1.44
C GLU A 39 -14.40 -4.20 1.41
N SER A 40 -13.51 -5.21 1.43
CA SER A 40 -12.06 -4.98 1.41
C SER A 40 -11.58 -4.36 0.09
N GLU A 41 -12.21 -4.69 -1.05
CA GLU A 41 -11.97 -4.06 -2.34
C GLU A 41 -12.34 -2.57 -2.33
N SER A 42 -13.49 -2.22 -1.77
CA SER A 42 -13.89 -0.82 -1.59
C SER A 42 -12.89 -0.06 -0.71
N LYS A 43 -12.48 -0.66 0.42
CA LYS A 43 -11.47 -0.08 1.33
C LYS A 43 -10.09 0.06 0.68
N PHE A 44 -9.67 -0.91 -0.13
CA PHE A 44 -8.46 -0.83 -0.95
C PHE A 44 -8.53 0.41 -1.83
N TYR A 45 -9.60 0.53 -2.62
CA TYR A 45 -9.76 1.63 -3.58
C TYR A 45 -9.77 3.00 -2.89
N GLN A 46 -10.53 3.15 -1.80
CA GLN A 46 -10.54 4.41 -1.03
C GLN A 46 -9.15 4.74 -0.46
N GLY A 47 -8.44 3.75 0.10
CA GLY A 47 -7.07 3.94 0.57
C GLY A 47 -6.11 4.34 -0.56
N PHE A 48 -6.30 3.81 -1.76
CA PHE A 48 -5.52 4.17 -2.95
C PHE A 48 -5.77 5.63 -3.37
N LEU A 49 -7.02 6.12 -3.32
CA LEU A 49 -7.33 7.53 -3.57
C LEU A 49 -6.62 8.46 -2.59
N HIS A 50 -6.56 8.08 -1.31
CA HIS A 50 -5.81 8.83 -0.30
C HIS A 50 -4.30 8.85 -0.59
N LEU A 51 -3.76 7.73 -1.09
CA LEU A 51 -2.36 7.63 -1.51
C LEU A 51 -2.05 8.62 -2.65
N LEU A 52 -2.88 8.65 -3.70
CA LEU A 52 -2.73 9.59 -4.82
C LEU A 52 -2.86 11.05 -4.39
N SER A 53 -3.75 11.34 -3.45
CA SER A 53 -3.88 12.68 -2.86
C SER A 53 -2.60 13.09 -2.12
N ALA A 54 -2.00 12.18 -1.33
CA ALA A 54 -0.75 12.43 -0.64
C ALA A 54 0.43 12.63 -1.62
N GLU A 55 0.49 11.84 -2.69
CA GLU A 55 1.48 11.99 -3.76
C GLU A 55 1.41 13.37 -4.42
N SER A 56 0.19 13.83 -4.73
CA SER A 56 -0.03 15.16 -5.31
C SER A 56 0.44 16.27 -4.38
N LYS A 57 0.25 16.12 -3.07
CA LYS A 57 0.73 17.09 -2.06
C LYS A 57 2.26 17.12 -2.01
N LEU A 58 2.92 15.97 -2.02
CA LEU A 58 4.38 15.89 -2.02
C LEU A 58 5.00 16.56 -3.25
N LEU A 59 4.35 16.40 -4.42
CA LEU A 59 4.76 17.09 -5.64
C LEU A 59 4.68 18.62 -5.48
N VAL A 60 3.58 19.14 -4.93
CA VAL A 60 3.40 20.60 -4.70
C VAL A 60 4.42 21.15 -3.70
N LEU A 61 4.84 20.34 -2.72
CA LEU A 61 5.85 20.71 -1.74
C LEU A 61 7.29 20.60 -2.27
N GLY A 62 7.50 20.08 -3.48
CA GLY A 62 8.84 19.86 -4.06
C GLY A 62 9.60 18.73 -3.37
N ALA A 63 8.91 17.82 -2.68
CA ALA A 63 9.50 16.67 -2.01
C ALA A 63 9.67 15.49 -2.99
N ASP A 64 10.46 15.70 -4.05
CA ASP A 64 10.54 14.81 -5.22
C ASP A 64 10.91 13.36 -4.87
N GLU A 65 11.83 13.15 -3.92
CA GLU A 65 12.24 11.80 -3.49
C GLU A 65 11.09 11.06 -2.80
N LEU A 66 10.41 11.71 -1.84
CA LEU A 66 9.27 11.12 -1.14
C LEU A 66 8.10 10.86 -2.11
N GLN A 67 7.88 11.80 -3.04
CA GLN A 67 6.88 11.68 -4.08
C GLN A 67 7.16 10.43 -4.93
N ALA A 68 8.39 10.25 -5.41
CA ALA A 68 8.79 9.12 -6.24
C ALA A 68 8.61 7.77 -5.51
N GLU A 69 8.97 7.70 -4.23
CA GLU A 69 8.77 6.48 -3.43
C GLU A 69 7.30 6.17 -3.18
N LEU A 70 6.48 7.19 -2.90
CA LEU A 70 5.05 7.02 -2.72
C LEU A 70 4.37 6.55 -4.01
N ARG A 71 4.79 7.08 -5.17
CA ARG A 71 4.35 6.62 -6.49
C ARG A 71 4.73 5.16 -6.72
N ALA A 72 5.97 4.78 -6.43
CA ALA A 72 6.44 3.39 -6.59
C ALA A 72 5.71 2.39 -5.68
N LEU A 73 5.20 2.85 -4.52
CA LEU A 73 4.30 2.07 -3.66
C LEU A 73 2.91 1.94 -4.28
N GLY A 74 2.37 3.03 -4.83
CA GLY A 74 1.06 3.06 -5.50
C GLY A 74 1.01 2.19 -6.75
N GLU A 75 1.99 2.32 -7.64
CA GLU A 75 2.13 1.49 -8.85
C GLU A 75 2.18 0.00 -8.49
N TYR A 76 2.97 -0.35 -7.47
CA TYR A 76 3.07 -1.72 -7.01
C TYR A 76 1.75 -2.26 -6.44
N ALA A 77 1.02 -1.43 -5.67
CA ALA A 77 -0.30 -1.82 -5.17
C ALA A 77 -1.29 -2.03 -6.32
N GLN A 78 -1.25 -1.19 -7.37
CA GLN A 78 -2.09 -1.35 -8.55
C GLN A 78 -1.77 -2.63 -9.32
N GLU A 79 -0.49 -2.95 -9.53
CA GLU A 79 -0.06 -4.21 -10.12
C GLU A 79 -0.54 -5.42 -9.32
N MET A 80 -0.46 -5.32 -7.99
CA MET A 80 -0.95 -6.37 -7.11
C MET A 80 -2.45 -6.56 -7.20
N TYR A 81 -3.25 -5.49 -7.22
CA TYR A 81 -4.71 -5.59 -7.43
C TYR A 81 -5.06 -6.27 -8.77
N ARG A 82 -4.32 -5.95 -9.84
CA ARG A 82 -4.49 -6.60 -11.15
C ARG A 82 -4.13 -8.08 -11.14
N ALA A 83 -3.17 -8.50 -10.32
CA ALA A 83 -2.72 -9.88 -10.24
C ALA A 83 -3.56 -10.71 -9.25
N VAL A 84 -3.91 -10.14 -8.11
CA VAL A 84 -4.54 -10.82 -6.96
C VAL A 84 -6.05 -10.54 -6.99
N HIS A 85 -6.80 -11.33 -7.74
CA HIS A 85 -8.27 -11.24 -7.73
C HIS A 85 -8.91 -12.61 -7.88
N LYS A 86 -10.18 -12.76 -7.47
CA LYS A 86 -10.89 -14.05 -7.47
C LYS A 86 -10.97 -14.72 -8.86
N GLY A 87 -11.01 -13.91 -9.92
CA GLY A 87 -11.05 -14.38 -11.31
C GLY A 87 -9.71 -14.88 -11.85
N ASN A 88 -8.58 -14.63 -11.18
CA ASN A 88 -7.29 -15.13 -11.61
C ASN A 88 -7.08 -16.53 -11.04
N SER A 89 -7.37 -17.58 -11.83
CA SER A 89 -7.17 -18.97 -11.42
C SER A 89 -5.69 -19.37 -11.29
N LYS A 90 -4.76 -18.61 -11.89
CA LYS A 90 -3.34 -18.97 -11.94
C LYS A 90 -2.56 -18.55 -10.70
N ILE A 91 -2.96 -17.47 -10.03
CA ILE A 91 -2.19 -16.94 -8.90
C ILE A 91 -2.28 -17.87 -7.67
N THR A 92 -1.14 -18.28 -7.14
CA THR A 92 -1.06 -19.18 -5.98
C THR A 92 -1.08 -18.43 -4.65
N SER A 93 -1.22 -19.17 -3.54
CA SER A 93 -1.13 -18.58 -2.20
C SER A 93 0.27 -18.04 -1.92
N GLU A 94 1.30 -18.75 -2.38
CA GLU A 94 2.70 -18.39 -2.22
C GLU A 94 3.01 -17.09 -2.98
N GLU A 95 2.54 -16.95 -4.21
CA GLU A 95 2.71 -15.72 -5.00
C GLU A 95 1.99 -14.52 -4.35
N ILE A 96 0.84 -14.73 -3.71
CA ILE A 96 0.16 -13.68 -2.94
C ILE A 96 1.02 -13.28 -1.73
N ASP A 97 1.55 -14.25 -0.99
CA ASP A 97 2.37 -13.99 0.20
C ASP A 97 3.68 -13.27 -0.17
N GLU A 98 4.32 -13.65 -1.28
CA GLU A 98 5.48 -12.94 -1.86
C GLU A 98 5.14 -11.48 -2.19
N LYS A 99 4.01 -11.25 -2.87
CA LYS A 99 3.58 -9.90 -3.22
C LYS A 99 3.33 -9.03 -1.98
N LEU A 100 2.73 -9.60 -0.94
CA LEU A 100 2.51 -8.92 0.34
C LEU A 100 3.81 -8.61 1.08
N ASN A 101 4.81 -9.49 1.01
CA ASN A 101 6.13 -9.23 1.59
C ASN A 101 6.84 -8.06 0.87
N THR A 102 6.79 -8.02 -0.46
CA THR A 102 7.34 -6.88 -1.22
C THR A 102 6.60 -5.57 -0.89
N LEU A 103 5.28 -5.59 -0.71
CA LEU A 103 4.53 -4.42 -0.26
C LEU A 103 5.04 -3.89 1.10
N LYS A 104 5.27 -4.80 2.06
CA LYS A 104 5.78 -4.47 3.39
C LYS A 104 7.18 -3.87 3.33
N GLU A 105 8.06 -4.39 2.47
CA GLU A 105 9.40 -3.84 2.27
C GLU A 105 9.36 -2.45 1.63
N LYS A 106 8.49 -2.23 0.62
CA LYS A 106 8.27 -0.89 0.05
C LYS A 106 7.77 0.10 1.10
N ARG A 107 6.80 -0.29 1.94
CA ARG A 107 6.34 0.52 3.08
C ARG A 107 7.48 0.90 4.01
N LYS A 108 8.34 -0.08 4.36
CA LYS A 108 9.49 0.14 5.23
C LYS A 108 10.51 1.10 4.61
N GLY A 109 10.78 0.97 3.31
CA GLY A 109 11.60 1.90 2.55
C GLY A 109 11.07 3.32 2.64
N LEU A 110 9.77 3.49 2.36
CA LEU A 110 9.12 4.80 2.42
C LEU A 110 9.19 5.45 3.81
N TYR A 111 8.95 4.70 4.88
CA TYR A 111 9.08 5.25 6.23
C TYR A 111 10.51 5.68 6.57
N LYS A 112 11.51 4.95 6.07
CA LYS A 112 12.92 5.34 6.24
C LYS A 112 13.20 6.66 5.54
N SER A 113 12.72 6.83 4.30
CA SER A 113 12.94 8.05 3.53
C SER A 113 12.19 9.24 4.10
N ILE A 114 10.98 9.05 4.64
CA ILE A 114 10.28 10.09 5.43
C ILE A 114 11.17 10.52 6.61
N GLY A 115 11.71 9.59 7.38
CA GLY A 115 12.60 9.91 8.50
C GLY A 115 13.86 10.68 8.07
N ASN A 116 14.46 10.29 6.95
CA ASN A 116 15.63 10.98 6.39
C ASN A 116 15.28 12.40 5.92
N HIS A 117 14.14 12.58 5.25
CA HIS A 117 13.66 13.87 4.79
C HIS A 117 13.42 14.83 5.96
N GLU A 118 12.73 14.38 7.01
CA GLU A 118 12.49 15.17 8.22
C GLU A 118 13.80 15.59 8.90
N ALA A 119 14.77 14.69 9.01
CA ALA A 119 16.09 15.02 9.57
C ALA A 119 16.84 16.06 8.71
N ALA A 120 16.76 15.96 7.38
CA ALA A 120 17.37 16.92 6.47
C ALA A 120 16.73 18.31 6.60
N GLU A 121 15.39 18.39 6.63
CA GLU A 121 14.68 19.66 6.80
C GLU A 121 14.95 20.30 8.16
N HIS A 122 15.00 19.51 9.24
CA HIS A 122 15.37 20.00 10.56
C HIS A 122 16.78 20.62 10.58
N ASN A 123 17.76 19.95 9.96
CA ASN A 123 19.13 20.46 9.87
C ASN A 123 19.22 21.76 9.06
N LYS A 124 18.47 21.89 7.97
CA LYS A 124 18.38 23.14 7.18
C LYS A 124 17.84 24.30 8.03
N LEU A 125 16.83 24.05 8.87
CA LEU A 125 16.27 25.07 9.77
C LEU A 125 17.30 25.54 10.81
N LEU A 126 18.05 24.62 11.43
CA LEU A 126 19.10 24.97 12.38
C LEU A 126 20.17 25.86 11.76
N GLN A 127 20.65 25.51 10.55
CA GLN A 127 21.65 26.30 9.82
C GLN A 127 21.16 27.73 9.55
N ARG A 128 19.92 27.90 9.08
CA ARG A 128 19.32 29.23 8.82
C ARG A 128 19.23 30.07 10.10
N THR A 129 18.87 29.47 11.23
CA THR A 129 18.78 30.19 12.52
C THR A 129 20.15 30.71 12.99
N HIS A 130 21.21 29.95 12.74
CA HIS A 130 22.58 30.36 13.07
C HIS A 130 23.12 31.46 12.16
N GLU A 131 22.72 31.51 10.89
CA GLU A 131 23.12 32.56 9.95
C GLU A 131 22.43 33.90 10.24
N VAL A 132 21.18 33.90 10.70
CA VAL A 132 20.43 35.12 11.05
C VAL A 132 20.89 35.73 12.39
N SER A 133 21.59 34.96 13.23
CA SER A 133 22.07 35.39 14.56
C SER A 133 23.50 35.96 14.54
N ARG A 134 24.11 36.14 13.37
CA ARG A 134 25.43 36.76 13.16
C ARG A 134 25.28 38.09 12.44
#